data_AF-A0A2H0D137-F1
#
_entry.id   AF-A0A2H0D137-F1
#
_cell.length_a   1.000
_cell.length_b   1.000
_cell.length_c   1.000
_cell.angle_alpha   90.00
_cell.angle_beta   90.00
_cell.angle_gamma   90.00
#
_symmetry.space_group_name_H-M   'P 1'
#
loop_
_entity.id
_entity.type
_entity.pdbx_description
1 polymer ?
#
loop_
_entity_poly.entity_id
_entity_poly.type
_entity_poly.pdbx_seq_one_letter_code
_entity_poly.pdbx_strand_id
1 'polypeptide(L)'
;MGFKVNIPQIQAETNCTFFVATNGLDSNDGKSESQSLKTIQAAVNKAAPGDVVCVRTGTYGSLRVYPGQGMGRSGTAQQPIIYRVFGDGPVQLASIWIEGEYVEFRDFKVVGPGRDSNGSVGIFTASRESMCCTHFQTNHVKFIGIEVTNFATGILGGGDDLEFREMDIHHNGYYWFEDMGIYLSGARIKIIGNRIHDNASTGIQLWNTSNDPTLVP
;
A
#
# COMPACT_ATOMS: atom_id res chain seq x y z
N MET A 1 34.55 6.32 -5.74
CA MET A 1 33.74 7.25 -6.58
C MET A 1 32.32 6.73 -6.60
N GLY A 2 31.42 7.37 -5.85
CA GLY A 2 30.04 6.91 -5.70
C GLY A 2 29.22 7.23 -6.94
N PHE A 3 28.55 6.22 -7.50
CA PHE A 3 27.60 6.39 -8.60
C PHE A 3 26.38 7.16 -8.07
N LYS A 4 26.24 8.43 -8.42
CA LYS A 4 24.99 9.17 -8.25
C LYS A 4 24.12 8.83 -9.45
N VAL A 5 23.09 8.01 -9.24
CA VAL A 5 22.02 7.84 -10.22
C VAL A 5 21.18 9.11 -10.16
N ASN A 6 21.28 9.94 -11.20
CA ASN A 6 20.33 11.03 -11.42
C ASN A 6 19.04 10.39 -11.94
N ILE A 7 18.12 10.10 -11.02
CA ILE A 7 16.76 9.69 -11.40
C ILE A 7 16.07 10.96 -11.91
N PRO A 8 15.63 11.02 -13.17
CA PRO A 8 14.79 12.11 -13.63
C PRO A 8 13.50 12.06 -12.81
N GLN A 9 13.26 13.09 -11.98
CA GLN A 9 11.93 13.27 -11.41
C GLN A 9 10.98 13.53 -12.56
N ILE A 10 10.16 12.54 -12.89
CA ILE A 10 9.03 12.73 -13.80
C ILE A 10 8.06 13.66 -13.07
N GLN A 11 8.19 14.96 -13.32
CA GLN A 11 7.20 15.97 -12.95
C GLN A 11 5.91 15.68 -13.72
N ALA A 12 5.00 15.00 -13.05
CA ALA A 12 3.65 15.53 -12.89
C ALA A 12 3.46 15.68 -11.38
N GLU A 13 3.88 16.82 -10.81
CA GLU A 13 3.38 17.19 -9.49
C GLU A 13 1.90 17.52 -9.65
N THR A 14 1.06 16.51 -9.55
CA THR A 14 -0.36 16.68 -9.30
C THR A 14 -0.51 17.41 -7.96
N ASN A 15 -1.02 18.63 -8.03
CA ASN A 15 -1.39 19.43 -6.87
C ASN A 15 -2.24 18.60 -5.91
N CYS A 16 -2.01 18.74 -4.61
CA CYS A 16 -2.76 18.04 -3.58
C CYS A 16 -4.25 18.42 -3.66
N THR A 17 -5.13 17.42 -3.78
CA THR A 17 -6.58 17.62 -3.68
C THR A 17 -7.04 17.58 -2.22
N PHE A 18 -6.39 16.76 -1.40
CA PHE A 18 -6.66 16.65 0.03
C PHE A 18 -5.37 16.69 0.85
N PHE A 19 -5.46 17.29 2.03
CA PHE A 19 -4.38 17.36 3.01
C PHE A 19 -4.78 16.60 4.28
N VAL A 20 -3.84 15.82 4.79
CA VAL A 20 -3.98 15.07 6.05
C VAL A 20 -2.83 15.48 6.99
N ALA A 21 -3.15 15.78 8.25
CA ALA A 21 -2.17 16.07 9.28
C ALA A 21 -2.70 15.62 10.65
N THR A 22 -1.81 15.18 11.55
CA THR A 22 -2.17 14.66 12.88
C THR A 22 -2.89 15.69 13.78
N ASN A 23 -2.70 16.98 13.53
CA ASN A 23 -3.36 18.09 14.20
C ASN A 23 -4.64 18.58 13.48
N GLY A 24 -5.07 17.91 12.41
CA GLY A 24 -6.31 18.19 11.69
C GLY A 24 -7.56 17.69 12.40
N LEU A 25 -8.71 17.79 11.70
CA LEU A 25 -10.01 17.29 12.14
C LEU A 25 -10.74 16.63 10.96
N ASP A 26 -11.32 15.44 11.15
CA ASP A 26 -12.00 14.72 10.05
C ASP A 26 -13.31 15.37 9.59
N SER A 27 -13.84 16.30 10.40
CA SER A 27 -14.93 17.19 10.03
C SER A 27 -14.53 18.28 9.04
N ASN A 28 -13.23 18.60 8.89
CA ASN A 28 -12.75 19.59 7.93
C ASN A 28 -12.96 19.09 6.50
N ASP A 29 -12.97 20.00 5.53
CA ASP A 29 -13.10 19.62 4.11
C ASP A 29 -11.86 18.90 3.56
N GLY A 30 -10.68 19.12 4.16
CA GLY A 30 -9.40 18.58 3.72
C GLY A 30 -8.79 19.31 2.53
N LYS A 31 -9.39 20.39 2.02
CA LYS A 31 -8.98 21.02 0.74
C LYS A 31 -7.83 22.01 0.88
N SER A 32 -7.39 22.29 2.11
CA SER A 32 -6.23 23.12 2.41
C SER A 32 -5.48 22.57 3.63
N GLU A 33 -4.23 22.98 3.80
CA GLU A 33 -3.43 22.59 4.96
C GLU A 33 -4.02 23.04 6.30
N SER A 34 -4.57 24.26 6.36
CA SER A 34 -5.23 24.79 7.56
C SER A 34 -6.56 24.13 7.87
N GLN A 35 -7.13 23.39 6.92
CA GLN A 35 -8.36 22.60 7.07
C GLN A 35 -8.09 21.13 6.75
N SER A 36 -6.92 20.62 7.16
CA SER A 36 -6.55 19.24 6.92
C SER A 36 -7.46 18.26 7.67
N LEU A 37 -7.60 17.07 7.10
CA LEU A 37 -8.20 15.92 7.77
C LEU A 37 -7.22 15.38 8.82
N LYS A 38 -7.74 14.71 9.86
CA LYS A 38 -6.92 14.13 10.92
C LYS A 38 -6.39 12.76 10.54
N THR A 39 -7.22 11.94 9.89
CA THR A 39 -6.92 10.56 9.55
C THR A 39 -6.76 10.38 8.05
N ILE A 40 -5.89 9.45 7.66
CA ILE A 40 -5.75 9.07 6.25
C ILE A 40 -7.04 8.38 5.77
N GLN A 41 -7.70 7.59 6.63
CA GLN A 41 -8.98 6.96 6.28
C GLN A 41 -10.07 7.99 5.95
N ALA A 42 -10.17 9.12 6.64
CA ALA A 42 -11.12 10.16 6.29
C ALA A 42 -10.86 10.70 4.87
N ALA A 43 -9.59 10.82 4.46
CA ALA A 43 -9.24 11.21 3.10
C ALA A 43 -9.56 10.11 2.09
N VAL A 44 -9.26 8.84 2.39
CA VAL A 44 -9.65 7.67 1.58
C VAL A 44 -11.16 7.67 1.29
N ASN A 45 -11.97 7.93 2.31
CA ASN A 45 -13.43 7.95 2.17
C ASN A 45 -13.94 9.13 1.32
N LYS A 46 -13.18 10.24 1.25
CA LYS A 46 -13.54 11.43 0.46
C LYS A 46 -13.01 11.39 -0.96
N ALA A 47 -11.85 10.77 -1.20
CA ALA A 47 -11.16 10.77 -2.48
C ALA A 47 -11.99 10.16 -3.61
N ALA A 48 -11.85 10.72 -4.80
CA ALA A 48 -12.44 10.30 -6.06
C ALA A 48 -11.34 10.10 -7.13
N PRO A 49 -11.63 9.41 -8.25
CA PRO A 49 -10.67 9.22 -9.33
C PRO A 49 -9.96 10.52 -9.73
N GLY A 50 -8.63 10.49 -9.75
CA GLY A 50 -7.77 11.64 -10.09
C GLY A 50 -7.35 12.49 -8.90
N ASP A 51 -7.88 12.23 -7.70
CA ASP A 51 -7.48 12.96 -6.50
C ASP A 51 -6.09 12.56 -6.01
N VAL A 52 -5.39 13.54 -5.44
CA VAL A 52 -4.13 13.34 -4.75
C VAL A 52 -4.26 13.71 -3.27
N VAL A 53 -4.01 12.74 -2.41
CA VAL A 53 -4.01 12.88 -0.96
C VAL A 53 -2.58 13.06 -0.48
N CYS A 54 -2.30 14.24 0.05
CA CYS A 54 -1.00 14.63 0.59
C CYS A 54 -1.01 14.54 2.10
N VAL A 55 -0.12 13.72 2.65
CA VAL A 55 -0.09 13.39 4.09
C VAL A 55 1.16 13.99 4.72
N ARG A 56 0.96 14.87 5.71
CA ARG A 56 2.03 15.46 6.53
C ARG A 56 2.62 14.42 7.47
N THR A 57 3.89 14.61 7.82
CA THR A 57 4.64 13.77 8.78
C THR A 57 3.83 13.48 10.06
N GLY A 58 3.98 12.25 10.56
CA GLY A 58 3.30 11.79 11.77
C GLY A 58 3.02 10.29 11.74
N THR A 59 2.39 9.82 12.81
CA THR A 59 1.97 8.42 12.98
C THR A 59 0.45 8.33 12.83
N TYR A 60 -0.01 7.42 11.97
CA TYR A 60 -1.40 7.21 11.63
C TYR A 60 -1.77 5.73 11.83
N GLY A 61 -3.05 5.50 12.09
CA GLY A 61 -3.59 4.14 12.17
C GLY A 61 -3.63 3.43 10.81
N SER A 62 -4.22 2.25 10.81
CA SER A 62 -4.49 1.49 9.59
C SER A 62 -5.47 2.21 8.67
N LEU A 63 -5.33 1.99 7.36
CA LEU A 63 -6.32 2.39 6.37
C LEU A 63 -6.77 1.20 5.53
N ARG A 64 -7.96 1.32 4.94
CA ARG A 64 -8.55 0.35 4.03
C ARG A 64 -9.27 1.03 2.86
N VAL A 65 -8.93 0.62 1.65
CA VAL A 65 -9.62 1.01 0.41
C VAL A 65 -10.51 -0.14 -0.03
N TYR A 66 -11.77 -0.12 0.41
CA TYR A 66 -12.77 -1.16 0.14
C TYR A 66 -14.06 -0.56 -0.48
N PRO A 67 -14.08 -0.31 -1.80
CA PRO A 67 -15.25 0.25 -2.48
C PRO A 67 -16.52 -0.59 -2.32
N GLY A 68 -16.38 -1.91 -2.25
CA GLY A 68 -17.49 -2.85 -2.05
C GLY A 68 -18.23 -2.71 -0.70
N GLN A 69 -17.63 -2.03 0.28
CA GLN A 69 -18.25 -1.69 1.58
C GLN A 69 -18.40 -0.16 1.77
N GLY A 70 -18.24 0.62 0.70
CA GLY A 70 -18.31 2.09 0.77
C GLY A 70 -17.14 2.75 1.50
N MET A 71 -16.04 2.03 1.75
CA MET A 71 -14.82 2.57 2.37
C MET A 71 -13.83 3.02 1.29
N GLY A 72 -14.02 4.24 0.80
CA GLY A 72 -13.21 4.77 -0.32
C GLY A 72 -13.66 4.29 -1.70
N ARG A 73 -12.86 4.61 -2.72
CA ARG A 73 -13.18 4.39 -4.13
C ARG A 73 -11.98 3.83 -4.90
N SER A 74 -12.24 3.12 -5.98
CA SER A 74 -11.23 2.85 -7.01
C SER A 74 -10.99 4.10 -7.83
N GLY A 75 -9.78 4.25 -8.37
CA GLY A 75 -9.49 5.18 -9.45
C GLY A 75 -9.92 4.62 -10.81
N THR A 76 -9.38 5.22 -11.87
CA THR A 76 -9.45 4.66 -13.23
C THR A 76 -8.07 4.67 -13.87
N ALA A 77 -7.91 3.98 -15.00
CA ALA A 77 -6.64 3.96 -15.75
C ALA A 77 -6.13 5.38 -16.10
N GLN A 78 -7.04 6.32 -16.38
CA GLN A 78 -6.71 7.70 -16.72
C GLN A 78 -6.64 8.61 -15.49
N GLN A 79 -7.31 8.24 -14.39
CA GLN A 79 -7.46 9.06 -13.19
C GLN A 79 -7.25 8.18 -11.94
N PRO A 80 -6.02 7.72 -11.67
CA PRO A 80 -5.72 6.98 -10.45
C PRO A 80 -5.89 7.86 -9.22
N ILE A 81 -6.12 7.25 -8.07
CA ILE A 81 -6.08 7.95 -6.77
C ILE A 81 -4.69 7.77 -6.18
N ILE A 82 -4.02 8.88 -5.83
CA ILE A 82 -2.64 8.87 -5.35
C ILE A 82 -2.60 9.30 -3.89
N TYR A 83 -1.99 8.48 -3.03
CA TYR A 83 -1.67 8.79 -1.64
C TYR A 83 -0.15 8.96 -1.53
N ARG A 84 0.32 10.11 -1.04
CA ARG A 84 1.75 10.40 -0.93
C ARG A 84 2.10 11.16 0.35
N VAL A 85 3.34 11.00 0.79
CA VAL A 85 3.96 11.87 1.79
C VAL A 85 4.08 13.30 1.25
N PHE A 86 3.89 14.28 2.12
CA PHE A 86 3.98 15.69 1.82
C PHE A 86 4.69 16.47 2.93
N GLY A 87 5.69 17.26 2.56
CA GLY A 87 6.56 17.99 3.49
C GLY A 87 7.71 17.14 4.02
N ASP A 88 8.37 17.65 5.05
CA ASP A 88 9.57 17.04 5.61
C ASP A 88 9.23 16.00 6.68
N GLY A 89 9.88 14.84 6.62
CA GLY A 89 9.81 13.79 7.64
C GLY A 89 8.91 12.60 7.28
N PRO A 90 9.02 11.50 8.03
CA PRO A 90 8.33 10.26 7.70
C PRO A 90 6.83 10.33 8.02
N VAL A 91 6.04 9.59 7.26
CA VAL A 91 4.64 9.25 7.59
C VAL A 91 4.58 7.77 7.90
N GLN A 92 4.27 7.43 9.15
CA GLN A 92 4.16 6.05 9.62
C GLN A 92 2.69 5.63 9.64
N LEU A 93 2.38 4.47 9.06
CA LEU A 93 1.08 3.81 9.12
C LEU A 93 1.19 2.48 9.85
N ALA A 94 0.11 2.08 10.53
CA ALA A 94 0.01 0.77 11.15
C ALA A 94 -0.18 -0.36 10.13
N SER A 95 -0.97 -0.15 9.06
CA SER A 95 -1.12 -1.08 7.93
C SER A 95 -1.87 -0.45 6.76
N ILE A 96 -1.77 -1.05 5.58
CA ILE A 96 -2.55 -0.70 4.38
C ILE A 96 -3.33 -1.93 3.91
N TRP A 97 -4.64 -1.79 3.75
CA TRP A 97 -5.51 -2.82 3.17
C TRP A 97 -6.15 -2.28 1.89
N ILE A 98 -6.13 -3.06 0.81
CA ILE A 98 -6.73 -2.64 -0.44
C ILE A 98 -7.53 -3.77 -1.12
N GLU A 99 -8.74 -3.41 -1.50
CA GLU A 99 -9.69 -4.18 -2.30
C GLU A 99 -10.19 -3.36 -3.51
N GLY A 100 -9.67 -2.15 -3.68
CA GLY A 100 -9.93 -1.26 -4.82
C GLY A 100 -8.91 -1.42 -5.95
N GLU A 101 -9.06 -0.58 -6.96
CA GLU A 101 -8.25 -0.64 -8.20
C GLU A 101 -7.74 0.76 -8.59
N TYR A 102 -6.67 0.82 -9.37
CA TYR A 102 -6.08 2.09 -9.85
C TYR A 102 -5.76 3.07 -8.72
N VAL A 103 -5.09 2.54 -7.69
CA VAL A 103 -4.64 3.28 -6.52
C VAL A 103 -3.13 3.20 -6.43
N GLU A 104 -2.52 4.29 -5.99
CA GLU A 104 -1.07 4.39 -5.83
C GLU A 104 -0.71 4.94 -4.45
N PHE A 105 0.19 4.25 -3.74
CA PHE A 105 0.77 4.70 -2.47
C PHE A 105 2.26 4.99 -2.65
N ARG A 106 2.73 6.12 -2.12
CA ARG A 106 4.13 6.58 -2.25
C ARG A 106 4.78 6.98 -0.93
N ASP A 107 6.02 6.53 -0.75
CA ASP A 107 6.99 7.06 0.23
C ASP A 107 6.62 6.92 1.72
N PHE A 108 5.62 6.10 2.02
CA PHE A 108 5.18 5.83 3.39
C PHE A 108 6.12 4.86 4.12
N LYS A 109 6.06 4.87 5.46
CA LYS A 109 6.56 3.80 6.31
C LYS A 109 5.38 3.02 6.87
N VAL A 110 5.34 1.71 6.67
CA VAL A 110 4.36 0.80 7.25
C VAL A 110 5.09 -0.01 8.31
N VAL A 111 4.74 0.22 9.58
CA VAL A 111 5.51 -0.29 10.72
C VAL A 111 4.58 -1.05 11.65
N GLY A 112 4.90 -2.32 11.84
CA GLY A 112 4.07 -3.23 12.60
C GLY A 112 4.27 -3.12 14.11
N PRO A 113 3.38 -3.77 14.87
CA PRO A 113 3.33 -3.68 16.33
C PRO A 113 4.49 -4.39 17.05
N GLY A 114 5.40 -5.05 16.33
CA GLY A 114 6.55 -5.75 16.91
C GLY A 114 6.37 -7.27 17.05
N ARG A 115 7.35 -7.91 17.70
CA ARG A 115 7.70 -9.33 17.57
C ARG A 115 6.68 -10.36 18.06
N ASP A 116 5.64 -9.92 18.77
CA ASP A 116 4.69 -10.83 19.44
C ASP A 116 3.27 -10.78 18.84
N SER A 117 3.07 -10.06 17.74
CA SER A 117 1.75 -9.93 17.10
C SER A 117 1.55 -10.95 16.00
N ASN A 118 1.15 -12.16 16.39
CA ASN A 118 0.85 -13.26 15.47
C ASN A 118 -0.20 -12.83 14.42
N GLY A 119 0.03 -13.15 13.15
CA GLY A 119 -0.87 -12.83 12.03
C GLY A 119 -0.93 -11.35 11.62
N SER A 120 -0.05 -10.49 12.12
CA SER A 120 0.00 -9.08 11.70
C SER A 120 0.48 -8.95 10.25
N VAL A 121 -0.19 -8.09 9.47
CA VAL A 121 0.10 -7.84 8.05
C VAL A 121 0.34 -6.36 7.83
N GLY A 122 1.43 -6.02 7.13
CA GLY A 122 1.75 -4.63 6.78
C GLY A 122 0.91 -4.12 5.63
N ILE A 123 1.03 -4.74 4.47
CA ILE A 123 0.24 -4.43 3.28
C ILE A 123 -0.56 -5.66 2.86
N PHE A 124 -1.87 -5.52 2.77
CA PHE A 124 -2.77 -6.55 2.26
C PHE A 124 -3.41 -6.11 0.93
N THR A 125 -3.29 -6.94 -0.11
CA THR A 125 -4.05 -6.79 -1.35
C THR A 125 -5.04 -7.95 -1.49
N ALA A 126 -6.34 -7.66 -1.64
CA ALA A 126 -7.31 -8.74 -1.80
C ALA A 126 -7.14 -9.46 -3.12
N SER A 127 -7.09 -10.79 -3.04
CA SER A 127 -7.15 -11.70 -4.17
C SER A 127 -8.47 -12.49 -4.16
N ARG A 128 -8.82 -13.08 -5.30
CA ARG A 128 -9.96 -14.02 -5.40
C ARG A 128 -9.81 -15.26 -4.53
N GLU A 129 -8.60 -15.53 -4.04
CA GLU A 129 -8.27 -16.71 -3.22
C GLU A 129 -8.36 -16.41 -1.72
N SER A 130 -8.36 -15.13 -1.33
CA SER A 130 -8.20 -14.73 0.06
C SER A 130 -9.50 -14.65 0.86
N MET A 131 -10.70 -14.64 0.25
CA MET A 131 -11.98 -14.56 0.99
C MET A 131 -13.15 -15.22 0.25
N CYS A 132 -13.88 -16.12 0.92
CA CYS A 132 -15.10 -16.71 0.37
C CYS A 132 -16.26 -15.69 0.30
N CYS A 133 -17.08 -15.84 -0.75
CA CYS A 133 -18.35 -15.14 -0.99
C CYS A 133 -18.29 -13.67 -1.44
N THR A 134 -17.11 -13.07 -1.56
CA THR A 134 -16.96 -11.79 -2.29
C THR A 134 -15.73 -11.83 -3.18
N HIS A 135 -15.93 -12.08 -4.48
CA HIS A 135 -14.87 -12.19 -5.48
C HIS A 135 -14.24 -10.83 -5.81
N PHE A 136 -13.64 -10.16 -4.82
CA PHE A 136 -12.86 -8.96 -5.05
C PHE A 136 -11.44 -9.34 -5.44
N GLN A 137 -10.96 -8.73 -6.52
CA GLN A 137 -9.58 -8.85 -6.97
C GLN A 137 -9.04 -7.45 -7.08
N THR A 138 -7.99 -7.17 -6.34
CA THR A 138 -7.25 -5.91 -6.45
C THR A 138 -6.55 -5.91 -7.80
N ASN A 139 -6.72 -4.83 -8.58
CA ASN A 139 -6.06 -4.71 -9.87
C ASN A 139 -5.45 -3.32 -10.08
N HIS A 140 -4.33 -3.25 -10.82
CA HIS A 140 -3.69 -1.99 -11.23
C HIS A 140 -3.30 -1.09 -10.04
N VAL A 141 -2.77 -1.68 -8.97
CA VAL A 141 -2.34 -0.96 -7.77
C VAL A 141 -0.81 -0.87 -7.72
N LYS A 142 -0.32 0.28 -7.25
CA LYS A 142 1.12 0.56 -7.14
C LYS A 142 1.52 0.93 -5.72
N PHE A 143 2.59 0.33 -5.26
CA PHE A 143 3.29 0.67 -4.02
C PHE A 143 4.72 1.07 -4.39
N ILE A 144 5.10 2.31 -4.09
CA ILE A 144 6.37 2.89 -4.54
C ILE A 144 7.10 3.53 -3.36
N GLY A 145 8.38 3.20 -3.16
CA GLY A 145 9.21 3.88 -2.17
C GLY A 145 8.81 3.62 -0.72
N ILE A 146 8.02 2.57 -0.46
CA ILE A 146 7.47 2.29 0.88
C ILE A 146 8.39 1.36 1.67
N GLU A 147 8.61 1.68 2.93
CA GLU A 147 9.25 0.80 3.92
C GLU A 147 8.19 -0.08 4.60
N VAL A 148 8.42 -1.39 4.72
CA VAL A 148 7.52 -2.33 5.41
C VAL A 148 8.32 -3.17 6.41
N THR A 149 8.04 -3.01 7.71
CA THR A 149 8.83 -3.64 8.77
C THR A 149 8.05 -4.01 10.01
N ASN A 150 8.54 -5.00 10.78
CA ASN A 150 8.01 -5.43 12.08
C ASN A 150 6.59 -6.04 12.03
N PHE A 151 6.25 -6.73 10.95
CA PHE A 151 5.04 -7.55 10.85
C PHE A 151 5.36 -9.04 10.92
N ALA A 152 4.35 -9.86 11.21
CA ALA A 152 4.42 -11.30 10.97
C ALA A 152 4.59 -11.54 9.46
N THR A 153 3.72 -10.96 8.62
CA THR A 153 3.93 -10.92 7.16
C THR A 153 4.01 -9.47 6.67
N GLY A 154 5.08 -9.13 5.94
CA GLY A 154 5.25 -7.78 5.40
C GLY A 154 4.14 -7.43 4.41
N ILE A 155 4.07 -8.19 3.31
CA ILE A 155 3.07 -8.03 2.25
C ILE A 155 2.36 -9.36 2.01
N LEU A 156 1.02 -9.36 2.08
CA LEU A 156 0.17 -10.54 1.90
C LEU A 156 -0.90 -10.30 0.85
N GLY A 157 -1.25 -11.35 0.11
CA GLY A 157 -2.52 -11.46 -0.59
C GLY A 157 -2.32 -11.74 -2.07
N GLY A 158 -2.88 -10.91 -2.93
CA GLY A 158 -2.74 -11.08 -4.38
C GLY A 158 -3.57 -10.10 -5.20
N GLY A 159 -3.70 -10.37 -6.49
CA GLY A 159 -4.34 -9.49 -7.46
C GLY A 159 -3.60 -9.43 -8.78
N ASP A 160 -4.15 -8.73 -9.78
CA ASP A 160 -3.46 -8.58 -11.06
C ASP A 160 -2.88 -7.19 -11.26
N ASP A 161 -1.84 -7.08 -12.09
CA ASP A 161 -1.25 -5.80 -12.47
C ASP A 161 -0.79 -4.98 -11.25
N LEU A 162 -0.26 -5.68 -10.23
CA LEU A 162 0.31 -5.08 -9.03
C LEU A 162 1.77 -4.69 -9.28
N GLU A 163 2.17 -3.50 -8.83
CA GLU A 163 3.55 -3.03 -8.91
C GLU A 163 4.08 -2.67 -7.53
N PHE A 164 5.17 -3.32 -7.14
CA PHE A 164 5.96 -3.01 -5.95
C PHE A 164 7.31 -2.52 -6.41
N ARG A 165 7.59 -1.22 -6.26
CA ARG A 165 8.79 -0.58 -6.79
C ARG A 165 9.54 0.21 -5.73
N GLU A 166 10.86 0.12 -5.72
CA GLU A 166 11.72 0.88 -4.79
C GLU A 166 11.34 0.70 -3.31
N MET A 167 10.77 -0.45 -2.97
CA MET A 167 10.35 -0.80 -1.62
C MET A 167 11.54 -1.20 -0.76
N ASP A 168 11.43 -0.99 0.55
CA ASP A 168 12.35 -1.54 1.55
C ASP A 168 11.59 -2.46 2.52
N ILE A 169 11.74 -3.78 2.36
CA ILE A 169 10.92 -4.78 3.05
C ILE A 169 11.83 -5.62 3.93
N HIS A 170 11.75 -5.39 5.25
CA HIS A 170 12.71 -5.97 6.18
C HIS A 170 12.19 -6.23 7.58
N HIS A 171 12.90 -7.07 8.34
CA HIS A 171 12.58 -7.37 9.73
C HIS A 171 11.11 -7.81 9.91
N ASN A 172 10.56 -8.48 8.89
CA ASN A 172 9.27 -9.14 8.97
C ASN A 172 9.46 -10.63 9.24
N GLY A 173 8.47 -11.21 9.88
CA GLY A 173 8.44 -12.61 10.29
C GLY A 173 9.06 -12.88 11.64
N TYR A 174 8.40 -13.76 12.37
CA TYR A 174 8.71 -14.20 13.71
C TYR A 174 8.73 -15.73 13.79
N TYR A 175 7.81 -16.39 13.08
CA TYR A 175 7.67 -17.83 13.03
C TYR A 175 8.19 -18.37 11.69
N TRP A 176 9.12 -19.31 11.78
CA TRP A 176 9.71 -19.97 10.61
C TRP A 176 8.61 -20.73 9.87
N PHE A 177 8.59 -20.62 8.54
CA PHE A 177 7.61 -21.24 7.61
C PHE A 177 6.19 -20.65 7.54
N GLU A 178 5.74 -19.85 8.51
CA GLU A 178 4.42 -19.20 8.46
C GLU A 178 4.51 -17.78 7.91
N ASP A 179 5.61 -17.09 8.23
CA ASP A 179 5.79 -15.67 7.97
C ASP A 179 6.59 -15.39 6.70
N MET A 180 6.33 -14.24 6.06
CA MET A 180 6.91 -13.90 4.75
C MET A 180 7.26 -12.40 4.66
N GLY A 181 8.31 -12.07 3.92
CA GLY A 181 8.53 -10.69 3.46
C GLY A 181 7.44 -10.28 2.48
N ILE A 182 7.30 -11.04 1.39
CA ILE A 182 6.22 -10.93 0.40
C ILE A 182 5.61 -12.30 0.14
N TYR A 183 4.29 -12.42 0.28
CA TYR A 183 3.49 -13.55 -0.16
C TYR A 183 2.38 -13.03 -1.08
N LEU A 184 2.43 -13.38 -2.36
CA LEU A 184 1.43 -12.94 -3.35
C LEU A 184 0.98 -14.07 -4.27
N SER A 185 -0.27 -14.01 -4.70
CA SER A 185 -0.80 -14.75 -5.87
C SER A 185 -1.41 -13.79 -6.89
N GLY A 186 -1.53 -14.20 -8.15
CA GLY A 186 -2.11 -13.34 -9.20
C GLY A 186 -1.32 -13.34 -10.51
N ALA A 187 -1.70 -12.46 -11.43
CA ALA A 187 -1.04 -12.29 -12.72
C ALA A 187 -0.39 -10.91 -12.89
N ARG A 188 0.68 -10.84 -13.68
CA ARG A 188 1.34 -9.57 -14.07
C ARG A 188 1.85 -8.72 -12.89
N ILE A 189 2.26 -9.39 -11.82
CA ILE A 189 2.89 -8.76 -10.65
C ILE A 189 4.33 -8.36 -10.99
N LYS A 190 4.68 -7.10 -10.68
CA LYS A 190 6.02 -6.53 -10.89
C LYS A 190 6.66 -6.20 -9.55
N ILE A 191 7.88 -6.70 -9.34
CA ILE A 191 8.71 -6.46 -8.15
C ILE A 191 10.03 -5.86 -8.66
N ILE A 192 10.18 -4.53 -8.60
CA ILE A 192 11.21 -3.78 -9.34
C ILE A 192 12.05 -2.92 -8.39
N GLY A 193 13.38 -3.11 -8.39
CA GLY A 193 14.29 -2.22 -7.67
C GLY A 193 14.09 -2.20 -6.14
N ASN A 194 13.53 -3.26 -5.59
CA ASN A 194 13.24 -3.38 -4.16
C ASN A 194 14.45 -3.90 -3.38
N ARG A 195 14.60 -3.45 -2.13
CA ARG A 195 15.49 -4.05 -1.14
C ARG A 195 14.67 -4.94 -0.23
N ILE A 196 14.92 -6.25 -0.24
CA ILE A 196 14.17 -7.24 0.55
C ILE A 196 15.19 -8.03 1.35
N HIS A 197 15.26 -7.79 2.66
CA HIS A 197 16.36 -8.26 3.50
C HIS A 197 15.94 -8.45 4.96
N ASP A 198 16.69 -9.21 5.75
CA ASP A 198 16.45 -9.41 7.18
C ASP A 198 15.01 -9.85 7.55
N ASN A 199 14.30 -10.51 6.64
CA ASN A 199 13.03 -11.17 6.93
C ASN A 199 13.33 -12.58 7.46
N ALA A 200 12.59 -13.06 8.47
CA ALA A 200 12.95 -14.26 9.22
C ALA A 200 12.80 -15.58 8.44
N SER A 201 11.91 -15.60 7.44
CA SER A 201 11.54 -16.80 6.66
C SER A 201 11.71 -16.50 5.17
N THR A 202 10.69 -16.69 4.34
CA THR A 202 10.79 -16.45 2.89
C THR A 202 10.81 -14.96 2.56
N GLY A 203 11.80 -14.52 1.77
CA GLY A 203 11.85 -13.14 1.27
C GLY A 203 10.71 -12.83 0.29
N ILE A 204 10.56 -13.66 -0.75
CA ILE A 204 9.49 -13.58 -1.74
C ILE A 204 8.92 -14.97 -2.01
N GLN A 205 7.60 -15.10 -1.88
CA GLN A 205 6.83 -16.26 -2.32
C GLN A 205 5.74 -15.82 -3.30
N LEU A 206 5.75 -16.40 -4.50
CA LEU A 206 4.76 -16.14 -5.55
C LEU A 206 4.02 -17.44 -5.88
N TRP A 207 2.70 -17.41 -5.79
CA TRP A 207 1.82 -18.50 -6.21
C TRP A 207 1.12 -18.19 -7.52
N ASN A 208 0.81 -19.24 -8.27
CA ASN A 208 -0.11 -19.15 -9.39
C ASN A 208 -1.53 -18.88 -8.87
N THR A 209 -2.38 -18.31 -9.72
CA THR A 209 -3.82 -18.31 -9.47
C THR A 209 -4.33 -19.75 -9.59
N SER A 210 -4.93 -20.30 -8.53
CA SER A 210 -5.49 -21.66 -8.52
C SER A 210 -6.71 -21.82 -9.45
N ASN A 211 -7.18 -20.73 -10.06
CA ASN A 211 -8.42 -20.66 -10.84
C ASN A 211 -8.25 -20.04 -12.23
N ASP A 212 -7.06 -20.06 -12.84
CA ASP A 212 -6.97 -19.78 -14.28
C ASP A 212 -7.27 -21.07 -15.07
N PRO A 213 -8.48 -21.22 -15.66
CA PRO A 213 -8.82 -22.41 -16.44
C PRO A 213 -7.96 -22.53 -17.72
N THR A 214 -7.16 -21.52 -18.06
CA THR A 214 -6.23 -21.56 -19.20
C THR A 214 -4.85 -22.13 -18.85
N LEU A 215 -4.59 -22.43 -17.56
CA LEU A 215 -3.32 -22.99 -17.07
C LEU A 215 -3.38 -24.49 -16.75
N VAL A 216 -4.47 -25.18 -17.08
CA VAL A 216 -4.50 -26.65 -17.09
C VAL A 216 -4.00 -27.12 -18.47
N PRO A 217 -2.92 -27.94 -18.56
CA PRO A 217 -2.39 -28.44 -19.83
C PRO A 217 -3.40 -29.17 -20.70
#